data_AF-X0KYR6-F1
#
_entry.id   AF-X0KYR6-F1
#
_cell.length_a   1.000
_cell.length_b   1.000
_cell.length_c   1.000
_cell.angle_alpha   90.00
_cell.angle_beta   90.00
_cell.angle_gamma   90.00
#
_symmetry.space_group_name_H-M   'P 1'
#
loop_
_entity.id
_entity.type
_entity.pdbx_description
1 polymer ?
#
loop_
_entity_poly.entity_id
_entity_poly.type
_entity_poly.pdbx_seq_one_letter_code
_entity_poly.pdbx_strand_id
1 'polypeptide(L)'
;MNDDSNFSLRNIVTNHGKSIASLLLNIGENKQLQRKYLSFIQELECLRLENSSDGPILIRREINAFEEQDYVALSYTWGNSEQESPVKGKYKFQTRGYKPQLFPSPVRDSVFDRVFSFMRAKGLSMLWIDRHCVKQKTCKTNVICAHERCEDKKRAIETMDLVYSLSKHPSKQ
;
A
#
# COMPACT_ATOMS: atom_id res chain seq x y z
N MET A 1 -0.48 22.71 15.68
CA MET A 1 0.27 21.62 16.32
C MET A 1 -0.25 21.50 17.74
N ASN A 2 -0.98 20.44 18.05
CA ASN A 2 -1.09 19.96 19.42
C ASN A 2 -1.19 18.44 19.37
N ASP A 3 -0.19 17.82 19.97
CA ASP A 3 -0.04 16.39 20.11
C ASP A 3 -0.94 15.93 21.25
N ASP A 4 -2.14 15.44 20.90
CA ASP A 4 -3.17 15.03 21.87
C ASP A 4 -2.93 13.61 22.43
N SER A 5 -1.71 13.09 22.31
CA SER A 5 -1.34 11.75 22.76
C SER A 5 -1.38 11.56 24.29
N ASN A 6 -1.60 12.62 25.07
CA ASN A 6 -1.56 12.60 26.54
C ASN A 6 -2.86 13.03 27.24
N PHE A 7 -3.97 13.24 26.52
CA PHE A 7 -5.22 13.63 27.17
C PHE A 7 -6.05 12.41 27.60
N SER A 8 -6.26 12.28 28.91
CA SER A 8 -7.25 11.35 29.48
C SER A 8 -8.59 11.53 28.77
N LEU A 9 -9.25 10.44 28.40
CA LEU A 9 -10.53 10.43 27.68
C LEU A 9 -11.58 11.39 28.27
N ARG A 10 -11.52 11.63 29.59
CA ARG A 10 -12.38 12.60 30.30
C ARG A 10 -12.18 14.05 29.82
N ASN A 11 -10.97 14.45 29.44
CA ASN A 11 -10.65 15.81 28.99
C ASN A 11 -11.09 16.08 27.54
N ILE A 12 -11.23 15.05 26.73
CA ILE A 12 -11.76 15.15 25.36
C ILE A 12 -13.26 15.45 25.38
N VAL A 13 -13.99 14.89 26.36
CA VAL A 13 -15.44 15.12 26.54
C VAL A 13 -15.74 16.57 26.86
N THR A 14 -14.92 17.18 27.73
CA THR A 14 -15.10 18.57 28.15
C THR A 14 -14.78 19.56 27.04
N ASN A 15 -13.81 19.28 26.17
CA ASN A 15 -13.44 20.19 25.06
C ASN A 15 -14.35 20.08 23.83
N HIS A 16 -14.99 18.94 23.57
CA HIS A 16 -15.79 18.74 22.35
C HIS A 16 -17.31 18.85 22.56
N GLY A 17 -17.80 19.06 23.79
CA GLY A 17 -19.23 19.23 24.08
C GLY A 17 -20.12 18.04 23.67
N LYS A 18 -19.51 16.90 23.34
CA LYS A 18 -20.14 15.69 22.82
C LYS A 18 -19.82 14.54 23.76
N SER A 19 -20.82 13.75 24.14
CA SER A 19 -20.61 12.61 25.02
C SER A 19 -19.70 11.56 24.37
N ILE A 20 -18.91 10.83 25.15
CA ILE A 20 -18.10 9.70 24.66
C ILE A 20 -18.97 8.73 23.85
N ALA A 21 -20.20 8.48 24.29
CA ALA A 21 -21.16 7.66 23.57
C ALA A 21 -21.44 8.21 22.16
N SER A 22 -21.63 9.52 21.99
CA SER A 22 -21.82 10.13 20.67
C SER A 22 -20.57 10.09 19.78
N LEU A 23 -19.36 10.17 20.36
CA LEU A 23 -18.10 9.96 19.65
C LEU A 23 -17.96 8.48 19.19
N LEU A 24 -18.26 7.53 20.07
CA LEU A 24 -18.27 6.10 19.75
C LEU A 24 -19.37 5.74 18.73
N LEU A 25 -20.53 6.40 18.78
CA LEU A 25 -21.59 6.24 17.78
C LEU A 25 -21.19 6.81 16.42
N ASN A 26 -20.48 7.95 16.36
CA ASN A 26 -19.90 8.47 15.11
C ASN A 26 -18.87 7.49 14.50
N ILE A 27 -18.12 6.75 15.32
CA ILE A 27 -17.24 5.67 14.84
C ILE A 27 -18.08 4.53 14.22
N GLY A 28 -19.23 4.23 14.81
CA GLY A 28 -20.21 3.28 14.29
C GLY A 28 -20.99 3.76 13.05
N GLU A 29 -21.13 5.08 12.83
CA GLU A 29 -21.78 5.67 11.65
C GLU A 29 -20.84 5.72 10.43
N ASN A 30 -19.54 5.56 10.63
CA ASN A 30 -18.53 5.56 9.57
C ASN A 30 -18.46 4.24 8.77
N LYS A 31 -19.57 3.49 8.70
CA LYS A 31 -19.66 2.17 8.05
C LYS A 31 -19.28 2.20 6.57
N GLN A 32 -19.56 3.31 5.88
CA GLN A 32 -19.19 3.45 4.46
C GLN A 32 -17.68 3.54 4.27
N LEU A 33 -16.97 4.25 5.14
CA LEU A 33 -15.52 4.37 5.09
C LEU A 33 -14.88 3.02 5.45
N GLN A 34 -15.38 2.37 6.51
CA GLN A 34 -14.99 0.99 6.86
C GLN A 34 -15.18 0.01 5.71
N ARG A 35 -16.35 0.01 5.04
CA ARG A 35 -16.59 -0.83 3.85
C ARG A 35 -15.61 -0.52 2.71
N LYS A 36 -15.29 0.75 2.47
CA LYS A 36 -14.32 1.16 1.44
C LYS A 36 -12.87 0.78 1.76
N TYR A 37 -12.51 0.65 3.03
CA TYR A 37 -11.22 0.11 3.46
C TYR A 37 -11.18 -1.40 3.30
N LEU A 38 -12.25 -2.09 3.67
CA LEU A 38 -12.38 -3.54 3.47
C LEU A 38 -12.31 -3.89 2.00
N SER A 39 -12.93 -3.11 1.11
CA SER A 39 -12.86 -3.34 -0.33
C SER A 39 -11.43 -3.23 -0.87
N PHE A 40 -10.61 -2.31 -0.33
CA PHE A 40 -9.20 -2.20 -0.73
C PHE A 40 -8.38 -3.47 -0.39
N ILE A 41 -8.70 -4.12 0.72
CA ILE A 41 -8.04 -5.37 1.14
C ILE A 41 -8.59 -6.58 0.37
N GLN A 42 -9.89 -6.57 0.05
CA GLN A 42 -10.53 -7.60 -0.77
C GLN A 42 -10.08 -7.56 -2.24
N GLU A 43 -9.69 -6.38 -2.73
CA GLU A 43 -9.25 -6.13 -4.10
C GLU A 43 -7.78 -5.66 -4.09
N LEU A 44 -6.95 -6.29 -3.26
CA LEU A 44 -5.56 -5.88 -3.07
C LEU A 44 -4.77 -6.11 -4.37
N GLU A 45 -4.27 -5.03 -4.96
CA GLU A 45 -3.39 -5.11 -6.13
C GLU A 45 -1.98 -5.58 -5.71
N CYS A 46 -1.57 -6.74 -6.21
CA CYS A 46 -0.22 -7.28 -6.12
C CYS A 46 0.44 -7.36 -7.51
N LEU A 47 1.73 -7.66 -7.51
CA LEU A 47 2.57 -7.85 -8.68
C LEU A 47 3.05 -9.30 -8.74
N ARG A 48 2.88 -9.93 -9.90
CA ARG A 48 3.48 -11.23 -10.22
C ARG A 48 4.65 -11.01 -11.17
N LEU A 49 5.78 -11.63 -10.86
CA LEU A 49 6.94 -11.66 -11.74
C LEU A 49 6.72 -12.67 -12.86
N GLU A 50 6.86 -12.22 -14.11
CA GLU A 50 6.88 -13.05 -15.30
C GLU A 50 8.13 -12.76 -16.14
N ASN A 51 8.63 -13.75 -16.86
CA ASN A 51 9.77 -13.59 -17.75
C ASN A 51 9.26 -13.37 -19.17
N SER A 52 9.72 -12.30 -19.81
CA SER A 52 9.48 -12.03 -21.24
C SER A 52 10.80 -12.09 -22.01
N SER A 53 10.72 -12.11 -23.35
CA SER A 53 11.91 -11.96 -24.22
C SER A 53 12.69 -10.68 -23.94
N ASP A 54 12.01 -9.62 -23.50
CA ASP A 54 12.57 -8.28 -23.30
C ASP A 54 12.94 -8.00 -21.83
N GLY A 55 13.06 -9.06 -21.03
CA GLY A 55 13.40 -9.02 -19.60
C GLY A 55 12.24 -9.32 -18.64
N PRO A 56 12.48 -9.19 -17.33
CA PRO A 56 11.47 -9.47 -16.31
C PRO A 56 10.38 -8.40 -16.27
N ILE A 57 9.13 -8.84 -16.27
CA ILE A 57 7.94 -7.99 -16.21
C ILE A 57 7.12 -8.27 -14.95
N LEU A 58 6.52 -7.22 -14.39
CA LEU A 58 5.67 -7.26 -13.21
C LEU A 58 4.22 -7.01 -13.64
N ILE A 59 3.43 -8.06 -13.61
CA ILE A 59 2.02 -8.05 -14.02
C ILE A 59 1.14 -7.82 -12.79
N ARG A 60 0.14 -6.95 -12.94
CA ARG A 60 -0.80 -6.67 -11.85
C ARG A 60 -1.81 -7.80 -11.70
N ARG A 61 -2.05 -8.21 -10.47
CA ARG A 61 -3.10 -9.18 -10.10
C ARG A 61 -3.80 -8.66 -8.86
N GLU A 62 -5.12 -8.79 -8.83
CA GLU A 62 -5.92 -8.51 -7.65
C GLU A 62 -6.08 -9.80 -6.86
N ILE A 63 -5.92 -9.71 -5.55
CA ILE A 63 -6.14 -10.80 -4.61
C ILE A 63 -7.01 -10.31 -3.45
N ASN A 64 -7.77 -11.22 -2.85
CA ASN A 64 -8.44 -10.95 -1.58
C ASN A 64 -7.49 -11.29 -0.44
N ALA A 65 -6.87 -10.29 0.19
CA ALA A 65 -5.87 -10.50 1.22
C ALA A 65 -6.45 -11.04 2.55
N PHE A 66 -7.78 -11.07 2.72
CA PHE A 66 -8.40 -11.81 3.82
C PHE A 66 -8.34 -13.33 3.61
N GLU A 67 -8.35 -13.78 2.36
CA GLU A 67 -8.37 -15.19 1.98
C GLU A 67 -6.98 -15.69 1.53
N GLU A 68 -6.25 -14.88 0.76
CA GLU A 68 -4.94 -15.19 0.23
C GLU A 68 -3.85 -14.34 0.89
N GLN A 69 -3.20 -14.92 1.89
CA GLN A 69 -2.19 -14.27 2.73
C GLN A 69 -0.75 -14.59 2.29
N ASP A 70 -0.59 -15.42 1.26
CA ASP A 70 0.71 -15.92 0.75
C ASP A 70 1.30 -14.95 -0.29
N TYR A 71 1.34 -13.66 0.05
CA TYR A 71 2.02 -12.62 -0.69
C TYR A 71 3.10 -11.96 0.17
N VAL A 72 4.14 -11.42 -0.45
CA VAL A 72 5.16 -10.62 0.24
C VAL A 72 4.72 -9.17 0.32
N ALA A 73 4.59 -8.61 1.51
CA ALA A 73 4.41 -7.17 1.69
C ALA A 73 5.77 -6.50 1.89
N LEU A 74 6.23 -5.77 0.88
CA LEU A 74 7.55 -5.13 0.86
C LEU A 74 7.46 -3.64 1.24
N SER A 75 8.08 -3.31 2.37
CA SER A 75 8.42 -1.93 2.75
C SER A 75 9.89 -1.69 2.41
N TYR A 76 10.18 -0.60 1.68
CA TYR A 76 11.56 -0.24 1.40
C TYR A 76 11.78 1.27 1.44
N THR A 77 13.00 1.67 1.80
CA THR A 77 13.39 3.09 1.74
C THR A 77 13.53 3.54 0.29
N TRP A 78 12.85 4.63 -0.08
CA TRP A 78 12.91 5.14 -1.46
C TRP A 78 14.27 5.77 -1.78
N GLY A 79 14.98 6.30 -0.77
CA GLY A 79 16.37 6.76 -0.88
C GLY A 79 17.34 5.58 -0.90
N ASN A 80 18.46 5.75 -1.60
CA ASN A 80 19.56 4.80 -1.55
C ASN A 80 20.49 5.12 -0.39
N SER A 81 21.04 4.08 0.26
CA SER A 81 22.26 4.24 1.04
C SER A 81 23.44 4.47 0.09
N GLU A 82 24.54 5.00 0.60
CA GLU A 82 25.77 5.20 -0.18
C GLU A 82 26.38 3.88 -0.69
N GLN A 83 26.03 2.76 -0.04
CA GLN A 83 26.56 1.43 -0.34
C GLN A 83 25.68 0.64 -1.32
N GLU A 84 24.47 1.09 -1.61
CA GLU A 84 23.54 0.39 -2.50
C GLU A 84 23.57 0.98 -3.92
N SER A 85 23.66 0.09 -4.91
CA SER A 85 23.63 0.49 -6.33
C SER A 85 22.35 1.28 -6.65
N PRO A 86 22.46 2.47 -7.27
CA PRO A 86 21.31 3.28 -7.64
C PRO A 86 20.64 2.83 -8.95
N VAL A 87 21.14 1.76 -9.58
CA VAL A 87 20.67 1.25 -10.87
C VAL A 87 19.21 0.80 -10.79
N LYS A 88 18.44 1.17 -11.82
CA LYS A 88 17.00 0.97 -11.95
C LYS A 88 16.67 0.62 -13.39
N GLY A 89 15.52 -0.02 -13.59
CA GLY A 89 14.91 -0.20 -14.91
C GLY A 89 15.07 -1.59 -15.52
N LYS A 90 15.76 -2.52 -14.84
CA LYS A 90 15.79 -3.95 -15.22
C LYS A 90 14.39 -4.56 -15.22
N TYR A 91 13.56 -4.19 -14.25
CA TYR A 91 12.19 -4.67 -14.10
C TYR A 91 11.20 -3.68 -14.69
N LYS A 92 10.33 -4.16 -15.58
CA LYS A 92 9.21 -3.38 -16.14
C LYS A 92 7.92 -3.71 -15.41
N PHE A 93 7.03 -2.75 -15.23
CA PHE A 93 5.73 -2.98 -14.59
C PHE A 93 4.58 -2.60 -15.53
N GLN A 94 3.46 -3.29 -15.36
CA GLN A 94 2.23 -3.05 -16.09
C GLN A 94 1.46 -1.85 -15.52
N THR A 95 1.05 -0.91 -16.37
CA THR A 95 0.18 0.22 -15.96
C THR A 95 -1.27 -0.20 -15.79
N ARG A 96 -2.02 0.58 -15.00
CA ARG A 96 -3.47 0.43 -14.86
C ARG A 96 -4.20 0.99 -16.11
N GLY A 97 -5.35 0.42 -16.45
CA GLY A 97 -6.26 0.93 -17.50
C GLY A 97 -6.56 -0.08 -18.61
N TYR A 98 -7.43 0.32 -19.55
CA TYR A 98 -7.95 -0.53 -20.64
C TYR A 98 -6.87 -1.07 -21.61
N LYS A 99 -5.77 -0.33 -21.80
CA LYS A 99 -4.61 -0.76 -22.58
C LYS A 99 -3.36 -0.69 -21.71
N PRO A 100 -3.04 -1.77 -20.97
CA PRO A 100 -1.87 -1.79 -20.11
C PRO A 100 -0.59 -1.68 -20.93
N GLN A 101 0.30 -0.78 -20.51
CA GLN A 101 1.63 -0.59 -21.09
C GLN A 101 2.70 -0.98 -20.08
N LEU A 102 3.89 -1.33 -20.57
CA LEU A 102 5.04 -1.69 -19.75
C LEU A 102 5.97 -0.48 -19.61
N PHE A 103 6.28 -0.11 -18.37
CA PHE A 103 7.23 0.95 -18.07
C PHE A 103 8.36 0.45 -17.17
N PRO A 104 9.59 0.94 -17.34
CA PRO A 104 10.67 0.66 -16.40
C PRO A 104 10.30 1.11 -14.98
N SER A 105 10.59 0.26 -14.01
CA SER A 105 10.33 0.55 -12.61
C SER A 105 11.32 1.57 -12.06
N PRO A 106 10.87 2.56 -11.26
CA PRO A 106 11.77 3.48 -10.55
C PRO A 106 12.37 2.85 -9.28
N VAL A 107 11.93 1.66 -8.91
CA VAL A 107 12.48 0.87 -7.80
C VAL A 107 13.83 0.30 -8.24
N ARG A 108 14.78 0.27 -7.31
CA ARG A 108 16.15 -0.19 -7.56
C ARG A 108 16.16 -1.67 -7.90
N ASP A 109 17.03 -2.04 -8.82
CA ASP A 109 17.11 -3.42 -9.30
C ASP A 109 17.55 -4.37 -8.18
N SER A 110 18.41 -3.90 -7.27
CA SER A 110 18.85 -4.67 -6.08
C SER A 110 17.71 -5.02 -5.12
N VAL A 111 16.75 -4.10 -4.92
CA VAL A 111 15.57 -4.33 -4.05
C VAL A 111 14.73 -5.46 -4.64
N PHE A 112 14.49 -5.44 -5.95
CA PHE A 112 13.78 -6.50 -6.63
C PHE A 112 14.56 -7.82 -6.66
N ASP A 113 15.85 -7.79 -6.94
CA ASP A 113 16.68 -8.99 -6.96
C ASP A 113 16.65 -9.71 -5.61
N ARG A 114 16.71 -8.96 -4.49
CA ARG A 114 16.57 -9.53 -3.13
C ARG A 114 15.20 -10.12 -2.89
N VAL A 115 14.12 -9.36 -3.16
CA VAL A 115 12.76 -9.83 -2.85
C VAL A 115 12.36 -11.02 -3.72
N PHE A 116 12.72 -11.03 -5.00
CA PHE A 116 12.40 -12.16 -5.88
C PHE A 116 13.23 -13.40 -5.57
N SER A 117 14.47 -13.25 -5.10
CA SER A 117 15.26 -14.36 -4.58
C SER A 117 14.59 -14.98 -3.34
N PHE A 118 14.14 -14.13 -2.41
CA PHE A 118 13.39 -14.57 -1.23
C PHE A 118 12.07 -15.26 -1.60
N MET A 119 11.28 -14.65 -2.50
CA MET A 119 10.02 -15.22 -2.97
C MET A 119 10.22 -16.59 -3.62
N ARG A 120 11.24 -16.73 -4.48
CA ARG A 120 11.58 -18.02 -5.10
C ARG A 120 11.93 -19.08 -4.06
N ALA A 121 12.72 -18.74 -3.05
CA ALA A 121 13.07 -19.65 -1.97
C ALA A 121 11.87 -20.07 -1.11
N LYS A 122 10.83 -19.23 -1.02
CA LYS A 122 9.60 -19.48 -0.26
C LYS A 122 8.42 -20.00 -1.11
N GLY A 123 8.60 -20.13 -2.43
CA GLY A 123 7.52 -20.54 -3.33
C GLY A 123 6.40 -19.50 -3.51
N LEU A 124 6.69 -18.22 -3.25
CA LEU A 124 5.70 -17.13 -3.32
C LEU A 124 5.68 -16.50 -4.71
N SER A 125 4.49 -16.15 -5.20
CA SER A 125 4.31 -15.56 -6.54
C SER A 125 3.78 -14.13 -6.54
N MET A 126 3.27 -13.65 -5.40
CA MET A 126 2.63 -12.35 -5.27
C MET A 126 3.48 -11.40 -4.43
N LEU A 127 3.72 -10.20 -4.95
CA LEU A 127 4.45 -9.12 -4.29
C LEU A 127 3.55 -7.89 -4.17
N TRP A 128 3.36 -7.39 -2.96
CA TRP A 128 2.81 -6.07 -2.71
C TRP A 128 3.94 -5.09 -2.40
N ILE A 129 3.99 -3.95 -3.10
CA ILE A 129 4.96 -2.88 -2.86
C ILE A 129 4.28 -1.52 -3.01
N ASP A 130 4.38 -0.68 -1.98
CA ASP A 130 3.70 0.62 -1.89
C ASP A 130 3.86 1.49 -3.15
N ARG A 131 5.08 1.54 -3.70
CA ARG A 131 5.45 2.39 -4.85
C ARG A 131 4.62 2.09 -6.10
N HIS A 132 4.17 0.84 -6.28
CA HIS A 132 3.45 0.39 -7.46
C HIS A 132 2.00 -0.01 -7.17
N CYS A 133 1.76 -0.67 -6.04
CA CYS A 133 0.46 -1.16 -5.63
C CYS A 133 -0.44 -0.03 -5.10
N VAL A 134 0.12 1.10 -4.67
CA VAL A 134 -0.64 2.30 -4.31
C VAL A 134 -0.68 3.30 -5.47
N LYS A 135 -1.84 3.92 -5.70
CA LYS A 135 -1.98 5.00 -6.69
C LYS A 135 -1.27 6.27 -6.19
N GLN A 136 -0.05 6.51 -6.67
CA GLN A 136 0.82 7.57 -6.13
C GLN A 136 0.38 9.01 -6.50
N LYS A 137 -0.33 9.19 -7.62
CA LYS A 137 -0.72 10.51 -8.16
C LYS A 137 -1.90 11.12 -7.39
N THR A 138 -1.65 12.21 -6.66
CA THR A 138 -2.68 13.03 -6.01
C THR A 138 -2.84 14.41 -6.66
N CYS A 139 -3.93 15.09 -6.30
CA CYS A 139 -4.06 16.54 -6.48
C CYS A 139 -2.86 17.23 -5.77
N LYS A 140 -2.24 18.25 -6.40
CA LYS A 140 -1.17 19.06 -5.77
C LYS A 140 -1.72 20.15 -4.84
N THR A 141 -3.03 20.19 -4.66
CA THR A 141 -3.74 21.21 -3.91
C THR A 141 -3.86 20.77 -2.46
N ASN A 142 -3.40 21.60 -1.51
CA ASN A 142 -3.48 21.37 -0.05
C ASN A 142 -4.91 21.50 0.51
N VAL A 143 -5.93 21.22 -0.31
CA VAL A 143 -7.34 21.32 0.07
C VAL A 143 -7.92 19.91 0.14
N ILE A 144 -8.88 19.69 1.04
CA ILE A 144 -9.73 18.48 1.07
C ILE A 144 -10.26 18.27 -0.35
N CYS A 145 -9.74 17.27 -1.06
CA CYS A 145 -10.05 17.05 -2.47
C CYS A 145 -10.77 15.70 -2.62
N ALA A 146 -12.04 15.74 -3.03
CA ALA A 146 -12.91 14.57 -3.18
C ALA A 146 -12.64 13.78 -4.49
N HIS A 147 -11.42 13.85 -5.03
CA HIS A 147 -11.06 13.09 -6.23
C HIS A 147 -10.86 11.62 -5.86
N GLU A 148 -11.44 10.71 -6.64
CA GLU A 148 -11.31 9.25 -6.42
C GLU A 148 -9.86 8.81 -6.25
N ARG A 149 -8.92 9.30 -7.09
CA ARG A 149 -7.48 8.99 -6.97
C ARG A 149 -6.84 9.41 -5.63
N CYS A 150 -7.33 10.47 -5.01
CA CYS A 150 -6.81 10.96 -3.74
C CYS A 150 -7.38 10.17 -2.58
N GLU A 151 -8.66 9.82 -2.66
CA GLU A 151 -9.30 8.87 -1.75
C GLU A 151 -8.64 7.49 -1.84
N ASP A 152 -8.30 7.00 -3.03
CA ASP A 152 -7.59 5.73 -3.21
C ASP A 152 -6.24 5.70 -2.51
N LYS A 153 -5.45 6.78 -2.66
CA LYS A 153 -4.17 6.89 -1.97
C LYS A 153 -4.35 6.98 -0.46
N LYS A 154 -5.32 7.78 -0.01
CA LYS A 154 -5.64 7.92 1.41
C LYS A 154 -6.04 6.57 2.01
N ARG A 155 -6.94 5.84 1.35
CA ARG A 155 -7.34 4.49 1.73
C ARG A 155 -6.15 3.55 1.85
N ALA A 156 -5.32 3.49 0.82
CA ALA A 156 -4.15 2.63 0.83
C ALA A 156 -3.16 2.95 1.96
N ILE A 157 -3.00 4.23 2.32
CA ILE A 157 -2.17 4.65 3.46
C ILE A 157 -2.82 4.23 4.78
N GLU A 158 -4.11 4.48 4.96
CA GLU A 158 -4.83 4.16 6.20
C GLU A 158 -5.00 2.65 6.42
N THR A 159 -4.95 1.83 5.36
CA THR A 159 -5.01 0.36 5.44
C THR A 159 -3.65 -0.32 5.30
N MET A 160 -2.57 0.45 5.21
CA MET A 160 -1.24 -0.10 4.93
C MET A 160 -0.79 -1.08 6.02
N ASP A 161 -1.03 -0.75 7.29
CA ASP A 161 -0.72 -1.61 8.43
C ASP A 161 -1.46 -2.95 8.33
N LEU A 162 -2.70 -2.93 7.85
CA LEU A 162 -3.51 -4.13 7.67
C LEU A 162 -2.90 -5.02 6.56
N VAL A 163 -2.45 -4.44 5.45
CA VAL A 163 -1.75 -5.19 4.38
C VAL A 163 -0.50 -5.88 4.91
N TYR A 164 0.31 -5.20 5.72
CA TYR A 164 1.49 -5.81 6.32
C TYR A 164 1.13 -6.88 7.34
N SER A 165 0.08 -6.68 8.14
CA SER A 165 -0.34 -7.63 9.18
C SER A 165 -0.96 -8.92 8.62
N LEU A 166 -1.62 -8.84 7.47
CA LEU A 166 -2.27 -9.98 6.82
C LEU A 166 -1.30 -10.81 5.98
N SER A 167 -0.21 -10.20 5.50
CA SER A 167 0.85 -10.94 4.81
C SER A 167 1.52 -11.91 5.79
N LYS A 168 1.66 -13.19 5.41
CA LYS A 168 2.49 -14.14 6.18
C LYS A 168 3.99 -13.86 6.03
N HIS A 169 4.36 -12.93 5.14
CA HIS A 169 5.73 -12.65 4.76
C HIS A 169 6.01 -11.14 4.65
N PRO A 170 5.84 -10.36 5.73
CA PRO A 170 6.22 -8.95 5.73
C PRO A 170 7.74 -8.83 5.64
N SER A 171 8.23 -7.99 4.72
CA SER A 171 9.66 -7.74 4.52
C SER A 171 9.94 -6.25 4.59
N LYS A 172 10.92 -5.86 5.42
CA LYS A 172 11.48 -4.51 5.47
C LYS A 172 12.87 -4.54 4.85
N GLN A 173 13.12 -3.67 3.87
CA GLN A 173 14.40 -3.55 3.16
C GLN A 173 14.99 -2.15 3.17
#